data_AF-A0A3D2Z603-F1
#
_entry.id   AF-A0A3D2Z603-F1
#
_cell.length_a   1.000
_cell.length_b   1.000
_cell.length_c   1.000
_cell.angle_alpha   90.00
_cell.angle_beta   90.00
_cell.angle_gamma   90.00
#
_symmetry.space_group_name_H-M   'P 1'
#
loop_
_entity.id
_entity.type
_entity.pdbx_description
1 polymer ?
#
loop_
_entity_poly.entity_id
_entity_poly.type
_entity_poly.pdbx_seq_one_letter_code
_entity_poly.pdbx_strand_id
1 'polypeptide(L)'
;NQLNILISLLYGLSDPYDDNYERRFRRWAAMYDGTDKATPNYDPEHRVIRSMFNGSRGPLMRKATGLDWAGDPIEIEGRFGPGHGERTFGEMLAHFEEYTDVVGDCPLNLEATHLGVVAYMITGEEHYRNWVVDYVDAWMQRTDDNGGIIPSNIGLDGSIGGAADGNWWGGCYGWGFTVTVPQTGQKANRPACYSRAHYGFGHGLLLTGDSSYVDTWRGVLDKVNENAKQEDGKTVYPHMHGADGWYDFRPRPFSPGAHDVWYWSQSDTDRQRVAGDKWVQFLGGDNPTYPEDELERGLGQLRDRMSRMAADDTAPDTRLSDDMNSINPAVTEGLVRLMLGGIPVGRSAHTLHCRLRYFDAQKRRAGLPEDVAALVEHMSDDEVTVQLVNLDPVRERHVVVQGGAYSEHKMGNVAVEGGAQVDVPGDGSAFTVRLAPGSGGRLTISQDRFSRQPTFTFPWDR
;
A
#
# COMPACT_ATOMS: atom_id res chain seq x y z
N ASN A 1 -15.16 -3.87 -8.02
CA ASN A 1 -13.90 -4.63 -8.27
C ASN A 1 -12.77 -4.32 -7.29
N GLN A 2 -12.63 -3.09 -6.76
CA GLN A 2 -11.53 -2.74 -5.84
C GLN A 2 -11.55 -3.51 -4.51
N LEU A 3 -12.73 -3.80 -3.93
CA LEU A 3 -12.84 -4.58 -2.69
C LEU A 3 -12.35 -6.04 -2.85
N ASN A 4 -12.57 -6.66 -4.01
CA ASN A 4 -12.13 -8.03 -4.29
C ASN A 4 -10.61 -8.14 -4.46
N ILE A 5 -9.95 -7.08 -4.94
CA ILE A 5 -8.50 -7.05 -5.14
C ILE A 5 -7.78 -6.95 -3.78
N LEU A 6 -8.22 -6.03 -2.90
CA LEU A 6 -7.65 -5.88 -1.56
C LEU A 6 -7.80 -7.16 -0.71
N ILE A 7 -9.00 -7.76 -0.70
CA ILE A 7 -9.24 -9.02 0.01
C ILE A 7 -8.32 -10.11 -0.54
N SER A 8 -8.10 -10.15 -1.86
CA SER A 8 -7.24 -11.17 -2.47
C SER A 8 -5.76 -11.00 -2.17
N LEU A 9 -5.22 -9.82 -1.85
CA LEU A 9 -3.77 -9.69 -1.62
C LEU A 9 -3.37 -9.96 -0.17
N LEU A 10 -4.28 -9.73 0.77
CA LEU A 10 -4.05 -9.94 2.20
C LEU A 10 -4.65 -11.24 2.73
N TYR A 11 -5.38 -12.01 1.91
CA TYR A 11 -6.07 -13.23 2.32
C TYR A 11 -5.13 -14.27 2.96
N GLY A 12 -3.89 -14.39 2.46
CA GLY A 12 -2.88 -15.28 3.07
C GLY A 12 -2.57 -14.96 4.53
N LEU A 13 -2.86 -13.75 5.03
CA LEU A 13 -2.76 -13.42 6.46
C LEU A 13 -3.88 -14.08 7.31
N SER A 14 -4.90 -14.66 6.69
CA SER A 14 -6.00 -15.33 7.39
C SER A 14 -6.02 -16.83 7.13
N ASP A 15 -5.78 -17.23 5.88
CA ASP A 15 -5.81 -18.63 5.47
C ASP A 15 -4.78 -18.90 4.36
N PRO A 16 -3.52 -19.17 4.73
CA PRO A 16 -2.43 -19.33 3.77
C PRO A 16 -2.43 -20.67 3.03
N TYR A 17 -3.29 -21.61 3.43
CA TYR A 17 -3.27 -22.99 2.97
C TYR A 17 -4.41 -23.30 1.96
N ASP A 18 -5.12 -22.28 1.45
CA ASP A 18 -6.13 -22.47 0.41
C ASP A 18 -5.47 -22.74 -0.95
N ASP A 19 -5.61 -23.97 -1.46
CA ASP A 19 -5.12 -24.39 -2.77
C ASP A 19 -5.62 -23.48 -3.93
N ASN A 20 -6.81 -22.89 -3.80
CA ASN A 20 -7.32 -21.97 -4.81
C ASN A 20 -6.60 -20.62 -4.78
N TYR A 21 -6.16 -20.20 -3.60
CA TYR A 21 -5.38 -19.00 -3.41
C TYR A 21 -4.01 -19.14 -4.07
N GLU A 22 -3.29 -20.23 -3.75
CA GLU A 22 -2.01 -20.56 -4.39
C GLU A 22 -2.16 -20.64 -5.92
N ARG A 23 -3.13 -21.43 -6.41
CA ARG A 23 -3.36 -21.59 -7.86
C ARG A 23 -3.62 -20.26 -8.57
N ARG A 24 -4.34 -19.33 -7.92
CA ARG A 24 -4.61 -18.00 -8.50
C ARG A 24 -3.35 -17.17 -8.58
N PHE A 25 -2.56 -17.10 -7.50
CA PHE A 25 -1.36 -16.27 -7.46
C PHE A 25 -0.25 -16.78 -8.35
N ARG A 26 -0.07 -18.10 -8.49
CA ARG A 26 0.83 -18.67 -9.50
C ARG A 26 0.46 -18.21 -10.91
N ARG A 27 -0.84 -18.28 -11.26
CA ARG A 27 -1.32 -17.86 -12.57
C ARG A 27 -1.21 -16.34 -12.78
N TRP A 28 -1.50 -15.55 -11.75
CA TRP A 28 -1.45 -14.10 -11.85
C TRP A 28 -0.01 -13.59 -11.92
N ALA A 29 0.92 -14.14 -11.14
CA ALA A 29 2.34 -13.83 -11.23
C ALA A 29 2.94 -14.20 -12.60
N ALA A 30 2.52 -15.35 -13.16
CA ALA A 30 2.96 -15.79 -14.50
C ALA A 30 2.67 -14.78 -15.62
N MET A 31 1.64 -13.93 -15.45
CA MET A 31 1.31 -12.86 -16.40
C MET A 31 2.37 -11.76 -16.48
N TYR A 32 3.25 -11.67 -15.47
CA TYR A 32 4.19 -10.58 -15.27
C TYR A 32 5.64 -11.05 -15.12
N ASP A 33 5.93 -12.32 -14.82
CA ASP A 33 7.30 -12.84 -14.71
C ASP A 33 7.92 -13.30 -16.05
N GLY A 34 7.18 -13.17 -17.15
CA GLY A 34 7.61 -13.56 -18.49
C GLY A 34 7.40 -15.04 -18.84
N THR A 35 6.79 -15.83 -17.95
CA THR A 35 6.53 -17.25 -18.20
C THR A 35 5.24 -17.51 -18.98
N ASP A 36 4.22 -16.64 -18.86
CA ASP A 36 2.96 -16.76 -19.62
C ASP A 36 3.05 -16.13 -21.02
N LYS A 37 3.27 -16.98 -22.03
CA LYS A 37 3.30 -16.58 -23.44
C LYS A 37 1.95 -16.07 -23.98
N ALA A 38 0.84 -16.43 -23.34
CA ALA A 38 -0.49 -15.98 -23.77
C ALA A 38 -0.78 -14.54 -23.33
N THR A 39 -0.10 -14.06 -22.29
CA THR A 39 -0.22 -12.69 -21.78
C THR A 39 1.17 -12.04 -21.67
N PRO A 40 1.75 -11.59 -22.79
CA PRO A 40 3.12 -11.06 -22.80
C PRO A 40 3.16 -9.62 -22.28
N ASN A 41 2.72 -9.40 -21.03
CA ASN A 41 2.73 -8.08 -20.38
C ASN A 41 4.14 -7.63 -20.06
N TYR A 42 5.02 -8.55 -19.68
CA TYR A 42 6.40 -8.26 -19.28
C TYR A 42 7.39 -8.64 -20.37
N ASP A 43 8.35 -7.76 -20.61
CA ASP A 43 9.54 -8.02 -21.40
C ASP A 43 10.75 -8.16 -20.46
N PRO A 44 11.32 -9.38 -20.33
CA PRO A 44 12.46 -9.62 -19.46
C PRO A 44 13.78 -9.02 -19.98
N GLU A 45 13.91 -8.73 -21.27
CA GLU A 45 15.15 -8.16 -21.84
C GLU A 45 15.34 -6.72 -21.35
N HIS A 46 14.30 -5.90 -21.48
CA HIS A 46 14.31 -4.50 -21.05
C HIS A 46 13.76 -4.29 -19.64
N ARG A 47 13.26 -5.35 -18.98
CA ARG A 47 12.62 -5.33 -17.65
C ARG A 47 11.49 -4.30 -17.59
N VAL A 48 10.56 -4.39 -18.55
CA VAL A 48 9.42 -3.46 -18.70
C VAL A 48 8.09 -4.19 -18.73
N ILE A 49 7.11 -3.65 -18.03
CA ILE A 49 5.70 -3.96 -18.30
C ILE A 49 5.26 -3.08 -19.47
N ARG A 50 4.91 -3.71 -20.59
CA ARG A 50 4.88 -3.11 -21.93
C ARG A 50 3.77 -2.08 -22.16
N SER A 51 2.82 -1.97 -21.22
CA SER A 51 1.75 -0.97 -21.26
C SER A 51 1.26 -0.69 -19.84
N MET A 52 0.86 0.55 -19.55
CA MET A 52 0.06 0.89 -18.36
C MET A 52 -1.30 0.18 -18.36
N PHE A 53 -1.84 -0.10 -19.55
CA PHE A 53 -3.11 -0.80 -19.71
C PHE A 53 -2.84 -2.27 -20.06
N ASN A 54 -2.76 -3.12 -19.03
CA ASN A 54 -2.35 -4.51 -19.13
C ASN A 54 -3.22 -5.45 -18.28
N GLY A 55 -3.05 -6.77 -18.45
CA GLY A 55 -3.71 -7.77 -17.61
C GLY A 55 -3.82 -9.14 -18.27
N SER A 56 -4.87 -9.89 -17.92
CA SER A 56 -5.09 -11.28 -18.40
C SER A 56 -5.30 -11.44 -19.91
N ARG A 57 -5.41 -10.34 -20.66
CA ARG A 57 -5.49 -10.32 -22.13
C ARG A 57 -4.21 -9.81 -22.80
N GLY A 58 -3.14 -9.62 -22.03
CA GLY A 58 -1.91 -8.98 -22.48
C GLY A 58 -1.98 -7.44 -22.44
N PRO A 59 -0.91 -6.77 -22.88
CA PRO A 59 -0.80 -5.32 -22.89
C PRO A 59 -1.54 -4.69 -24.07
N LEU A 60 -2.17 -3.53 -23.88
CA LEU A 60 -2.78 -2.75 -24.96
C LEU A 60 -1.71 -1.98 -25.74
N MET A 61 -1.27 -2.56 -26.86
CA MET A 61 -0.17 -2.03 -27.69
C MET A 61 -0.63 -1.00 -28.73
N ARG A 62 -1.53 -0.09 -28.35
CA ARG A 62 -2.01 1.03 -29.16
C ARG A 62 -2.45 2.17 -28.25
N LYS A 63 -2.68 3.35 -28.82
CA LYS A 63 -3.38 4.42 -28.10
C LYS A 63 -4.74 3.90 -27.59
N ALA A 64 -5.02 4.13 -26.31
CA ALA A 64 -6.32 3.85 -25.74
C ALA A 64 -7.35 4.85 -26.29
N THR A 65 -8.59 4.40 -26.37
CA THR A 65 -9.76 5.20 -26.74
C THR A 65 -10.61 5.43 -25.50
N GLY A 66 -11.51 6.41 -25.53
CA GLY A 66 -12.44 6.62 -24.43
C GLY A 66 -13.28 5.37 -24.09
N LEU A 67 -13.58 4.54 -25.10
CA LEU A 67 -14.33 3.29 -24.91
C LEU A 67 -13.52 2.22 -24.17
N ASP A 68 -12.19 2.17 -24.35
CA ASP A 68 -11.35 1.23 -23.61
C ASP A 68 -11.42 1.46 -22.09
N TRP A 69 -11.68 2.71 -21.68
CA TRP A 69 -11.83 3.12 -20.27
C TRP A 69 -13.28 3.06 -19.79
N ALA A 70 -14.21 3.62 -20.57
CA ALA A 70 -15.62 3.73 -20.19
C ALA A 70 -16.34 2.37 -20.19
N GLY A 71 -15.89 1.42 -21.02
CA GLY A 71 -16.53 0.13 -21.21
C GLY A 71 -17.83 0.24 -22.02
N ASP A 72 -18.75 -0.69 -21.79
CA ASP A 72 -20.01 -0.75 -22.54
C ASP A 72 -20.94 0.44 -22.22
N PRO A 73 -21.73 0.93 -23.21
CA PRO A 73 -22.69 2.00 -22.97
C PRO A 73 -23.68 1.69 -21.85
N ILE A 74 -23.86 2.65 -20.94
CA ILE A 74 -24.84 2.60 -19.87
C ILE A 74 -25.73 3.85 -19.85
N GLU A 75 -26.96 3.70 -19.39
CA GLU A 75 -27.88 4.80 -19.11
C GLU A 75 -27.48 5.48 -17.80
N ILE A 76 -26.96 6.70 -17.87
CA ILE A 76 -26.46 7.42 -16.68
C ILE A 76 -27.59 8.22 -16.01
N GLU A 77 -28.24 9.09 -16.77
CA GLU A 77 -29.24 10.03 -16.26
C GLU A 77 -30.37 9.31 -15.52
N GLY A 78 -30.62 9.73 -14.27
CA GLY A 78 -31.69 9.16 -13.44
C GLY A 78 -31.45 7.72 -12.94
N ARG A 79 -30.29 7.12 -13.24
CA ARG A 79 -30.03 5.70 -12.93
C ARG A 79 -28.74 5.44 -12.17
N PHE A 80 -27.62 6.03 -12.58
CA PHE A 80 -26.32 5.85 -11.91
C PHE A 80 -25.75 7.20 -11.46
N GLY A 81 -24.91 7.17 -10.42
CA GLY A 81 -24.14 8.33 -9.97
C GLY A 81 -22.65 8.16 -10.22
N PRO A 82 -22.13 8.49 -11.42
CA PRO A 82 -20.70 8.40 -11.72
C PRO A 82 -19.86 9.28 -10.80
N GLY A 83 -18.72 8.75 -10.35
CA GLY A 83 -17.83 9.43 -9.41
C GLY A 83 -17.20 10.73 -9.92
N HIS A 84 -17.21 11.00 -11.23
CA HIS A 84 -16.70 12.24 -11.79
C HIS A 84 -17.80 13.20 -12.29
N GLY A 85 -19.07 12.90 -12.01
CA GLY A 85 -20.20 13.78 -12.30
C GLY A 85 -20.63 13.80 -13.76
N GLU A 86 -20.30 12.77 -14.55
CA GLU A 86 -20.85 12.57 -15.89
C GLU A 86 -22.38 12.44 -15.84
N ARG A 87 -23.08 13.09 -16.78
CA ARG A 87 -24.55 13.07 -16.92
C ARG A 87 -25.02 12.14 -18.03
N THR A 88 -24.15 11.90 -19.02
CA THR A 88 -24.44 11.05 -20.18
C THR A 88 -23.24 10.17 -20.49
N PHE A 89 -23.47 9.03 -21.16
CA PHE A 89 -22.37 8.18 -21.62
C PHE A 89 -21.42 8.92 -22.58
N GLY A 90 -21.93 9.91 -23.34
CA GLY A 90 -21.09 10.78 -24.17
C GLY A 90 -20.10 11.61 -23.36
N GLU A 91 -20.52 12.16 -22.20
CA GLU A 91 -19.60 12.85 -21.28
C GLU A 91 -18.57 11.90 -20.67
N MET A 92 -18.96 10.65 -20.41
CA MET A 92 -18.03 9.60 -19.94
C MET A 92 -16.99 9.23 -21.01
N LEU A 93 -17.38 9.15 -22.28
CA LEU A 93 -16.41 8.98 -23.37
C LEU A 93 -15.48 10.19 -23.49
N ALA A 94 -16.05 11.40 -23.48
CA ALA A 94 -15.29 12.65 -23.57
C ALA A 94 -14.27 12.80 -22.43
N HIS A 95 -14.61 12.31 -21.23
CA HIS A 95 -13.72 12.30 -20.07
C HIS A 95 -12.39 11.59 -20.37
N PHE A 96 -12.44 10.50 -21.13
CA PHE A 96 -11.30 9.65 -21.44
C PHE A 96 -10.66 9.94 -22.81
N GLU A 97 -11.11 10.96 -23.54
CA GLU A 97 -10.55 11.30 -24.86
C GLU A 97 -9.05 11.64 -24.83
N GLU A 98 -8.57 12.25 -23.73
CA GLU A 98 -7.17 12.61 -23.54
C GLU A 98 -6.34 11.49 -22.84
N TYR A 99 -6.95 10.34 -22.52
CA TYR A 99 -6.33 9.22 -21.78
C TYR A 99 -5.67 8.19 -22.70
N THR A 100 -4.97 8.65 -23.75
CA THR A 100 -4.60 7.79 -24.88
C THR A 100 -3.25 7.10 -24.72
N ASP A 101 -2.29 7.74 -24.05
CA ASP A 101 -0.88 7.35 -24.10
C ASP A 101 -0.55 6.30 -23.04
N VAL A 102 -0.88 5.04 -23.35
CA VAL A 102 -0.77 3.90 -22.42
C VAL A 102 0.35 2.91 -22.78
N VAL A 103 1.03 3.09 -23.91
CA VAL A 103 2.13 2.20 -24.35
C VAL A 103 3.40 2.52 -23.58
N GLY A 104 4.19 1.50 -23.26
CA GLY A 104 5.38 1.61 -22.44
C GLY A 104 5.11 1.38 -20.96
N ASP A 105 6.18 1.33 -20.18
CA ASP A 105 6.09 1.15 -18.74
C ASP A 105 5.82 2.47 -18.02
N CYS A 106 5.22 2.38 -16.84
CA CYS A 106 4.98 3.52 -15.98
C CYS A 106 5.05 3.09 -14.50
N PRO A 107 5.31 4.01 -13.56
CA PRO A 107 5.48 3.66 -12.15
C PRO A 107 4.26 3.00 -11.50
N LEU A 108 3.06 3.16 -12.08
CA LEU A 108 1.85 2.49 -11.59
C LEU A 108 1.95 0.96 -11.70
N ASN A 109 2.73 0.46 -12.66
CA ASN A 109 2.95 -0.97 -12.85
C ASN A 109 3.80 -1.60 -11.73
N LEU A 110 4.49 -0.80 -10.90
CA LEU A 110 5.17 -1.31 -9.71
C LEU A 110 4.20 -2.07 -8.78
N GLU A 111 2.92 -1.76 -8.78
CA GLU A 111 1.91 -2.49 -8.01
C GLU A 111 1.76 -3.97 -8.44
N ALA A 112 2.10 -4.31 -9.69
CA ALA A 112 2.08 -5.70 -10.15
C ALA A 112 3.04 -6.59 -9.36
N THR A 113 4.09 -6.03 -8.77
CA THR A 113 5.06 -6.77 -7.95
C THR A 113 4.42 -7.41 -6.72
N HIS A 114 3.30 -6.89 -6.23
CA HIS A 114 2.56 -7.51 -5.13
C HIS A 114 2.10 -8.94 -5.48
N LEU A 115 1.78 -9.22 -6.75
CA LEU A 115 1.43 -10.57 -7.21
C LEU A 115 2.60 -11.55 -7.03
N GLY A 116 3.82 -11.11 -7.36
CA GLY A 116 5.04 -11.88 -7.17
C GLY A 116 5.39 -12.06 -5.69
N VAL A 117 5.26 -11.00 -4.89
CA VAL A 117 5.46 -11.04 -3.42
C VAL A 117 4.54 -12.10 -2.78
N VAL A 118 3.24 -12.07 -3.10
CA VAL A 118 2.29 -13.04 -2.57
C VAL A 118 2.59 -14.45 -3.06
N ALA A 119 2.88 -14.63 -4.35
CA ALA A 119 3.24 -15.95 -4.89
C ALA A 119 4.49 -16.53 -4.20
N TYR A 120 5.51 -15.70 -3.96
CA TYR A 120 6.70 -16.10 -3.20
C TYR A 120 6.35 -16.50 -1.76
N MET A 121 5.58 -15.68 -1.02
CA MET A 121 5.26 -15.95 0.38
C MET A 121 4.36 -17.19 0.59
N ILE A 122 3.59 -17.61 -0.42
CA ILE A 122 2.79 -18.85 -0.38
C ILE A 122 3.66 -20.06 -0.75
N THR A 123 4.47 -19.94 -1.80
CA THR A 123 5.11 -21.11 -2.45
C THR A 123 6.55 -21.35 -2.01
N GLY A 124 7.25 -20.31 -1.57
CA GLY A 124 8.69 -20.30 -1.32
C GLY A 124 9.54 -20.36 -2.61
N GLU A 125 8.95 -20.20 -3.80
CA GLU A 125 9.69 -20.33 -5.05
C GLU A 125 10.43 -19.05 -5.44
N GLU A 126 11.77 -19.14 -5.45
CA GLU A 126 12.69 -18.00 -5.63
C GLU A 126 12.48 -17.19 -6.92
N HIS A 127 11.98 -17.80 -8.00
CA HIS A 127 11.81 -17.07 -9.25
C HIS A 127 10.79 -15.92 -9.12
N TYR A 128 9.77 -16.05 -8.26
CA TYR A 128 8.83 -14.97 -7.98
C TYR A 128 9.52 -13.81 -7.26
N ARG A 129 10.36 -14.11 -6.26
CA ARG A 129 11.16 -13.12 -5.54
C ARG A 129 12.13 -12.40 -6.49
N ASN A 130 12.88 -13.17 -7.28
CA ASN A 130 13.88 -12.64 -8.19
C ASN A 130 13.25 -11.70 -9.22
N TRP A 131 12.09 -12.06 -9.80
CA TRP A 131 11.38 -11.17 -10.71
C TRP A 131 10.99 -9.84 -10.06
N VAL A 132 10.45 -9.87 -8.83
CA VAL A 132 10.10 -8.64 -8.11
C VAL A 132 11.32 -7.77 -7.91
N VAL A 133 12.41 -8.33 -7.37
CA VAL A 133 13.65 -7.60 -7.09
C VAL A 133 14.23 -7.03 -8.39
N ASP A 134 14.38 -7.84 -9.44
CA ASP A 134 14.93 -7.41 -10.73
C ASP A 134 14.14 -6.26 -11.37
N TYR A 135 12.81 -6.29 -11.22
CA TYR A 135 11.93 -5.26 -11.78
C TYR A 135 11.95 -3.96 -10.96
N VAL A 136 11.95 -4.05 -9.63
CA VAL A 136 12.04 -2.87 -8.74
C VAL A 136 13.43 -2.21 -8.88
N ASP A 137 14.50 -3.00 -8.99
CA ASP A 137 15.86 -2.50 -9.23
C ASP A 137 15.97 -1.73 -10.55
N ALA A 138 15.26 -2.19 -11.59
CA ALA A 138 15.19 -1.45 -12.85
C ALA A 138 14.53 -0.07 -12.67
N TRP A 139 13.50 0.03 -11.82
CA TRP A 139 12.87 1.32 -11.48
C TRP A 139 13.73 2.21 -10.59
N MET A 140 14.52 1.64 -9.68
CA MET A 140 15.53 2.40 -8.93
C MET A 140 16.54 3.01 -9.89
N GLN A 141 17.15 2.20 -10.76
CA GLN A 141 18.14 2.68 -11.73
C GLN A 141 17.57 3.78 -12.64
N ARG A 142 16.35 3.60 -13.16
CA ARG A 142 15.68 4.62 -14.00
C ARG A 142 15.40 5.92 -13.23
N THR A 143 15.12 5.82 -11.95
CA THR A 143 14.91 7.00 -11.09
C THR A 143 16.22 7.76 -10.91
N ASP A 144 17.32 7.04 -10.64
CA ASP A 144 18.65 7.63 -10.51
C ASP A 144 19.14 8.26 -11.83
N ASP A 145 18.99 7.54 -12.94
CA ASP A 145 19.33 8.01 -14.28
C ASP A 145 18.52 9.25 -14.70
N ASN A 146 17.31 9.41 -14.15
CA ASN A 146 16.45 10.57 -14.35
C ASN A 146 16.65 11.67 -13.27
N GLY A 147 17.83 11.73 -12.64
CA GLY A 147 18.19 12.77 -11.69
C GLY A 147 17.52 12.64 -10.32
N GLY A 148 17.14 11.43 -9.94
CA GLY A 148 16.46 11.13 -8.67
C GLY A 148 14.95 11.44 -8.68
N ILE A 149 14.35 11.63 -9.86
CA ILE A 149 12.90 11.79 -10.02
C ILE A 149 12.37 10.60 -10.80
N ILE A 150 11.38 9.91 -10.26
CA ILE A 150 10.82 8.74 -10.94
C ILE A 150 10.20 9.15 -12.29
N PRO A 151 10.67 8.61 -13.44
CA PRO A 151 10.07 8.92 -14.73
C PRO A 151 8.67 8.32 -14.82
N SER A 152 7.74 8.97 -15.52
CA SER A 152 6.38 8.46 -15.69
C SER A 152 6.16 7.62 -16.95
N ASN A 153 7.15 7.58 -17.84
CA ASN A 153 7.10 6.75 -19.04
C ASN A 153 8.47 6.12 -19.35
N ILE A 154 8.46 4.83 -19.71
CA ILE A 154 9.62 4.09 -20.23
C ILE A 154 9.22 3.44 -21.56
N GLY A 155 10.07 3.58 -22.57
CA GLY A 155 9.93 2.94 -23.87
C GLY A 155 10.03 1.42 -23.82
N LEU A 156 9.58 0.75 -24.88
CA LEU A 156 9.65 -0.71 -24.99
C LEU A 156 11.10 -1.24 -25.10
N ASP A 157 12.04 -0.37 -25.45
CA ASP A 157 13.47 -0.61 -25.48
C ASP A 157 14.17 -0.23 -24.15
N GLY A 158 13.40 0.09 -23.11
CA GLY A 158 13.90 0.50 -21.81
C GLY A 158 14.33 1.97 -21.70
N SER A 159 14.22 2.76 -22.78
CA SER A 159 14.62 4.17 -22.76
C SER A 159 13.66 5.05 -21.95
N ILE A 160 14.20 6.00 -21.17
CA ILE A 160 13.38 6.94 -20.38
C ILE A 160 12.61 7.87 -21.31
N GLY A 161 11.28 7.93 -21.16
CA GLY A 161 10.38 8.71 -22.02
C GLY A 161 10.20 8.16 -23.43
N GLY A 162 10.74 6.97 -23.75
CA GLY A 162 10.79 6.45 -25.12
C GLY A 162 9.44 6.20 -25.78
N ALA A 163 8.38 5.94 -25.01
CA ALA A 163 7.01 5.81 -25.52
C ALA A 163 6.20 7.12 -25.43
N ALA A 164 6.85 8.22 -25.06
CA ALA A 164 6.28 9.56 -24.95
C ALA A 164 7.17 10.61 -25.65
N ASP A 165 7.76 10.27 -26.80
CA ASP A 165 8.59 11.15 -27.62
C ASP A 165 9.80 11.74 -26.87
N GLY A 166 10.41 10.97 -25.97
CA GLY A 166 11.53 11.38 -25.12
C GLY A 166 11.12 12.17 -23.88
N ASN A 167 9.83 12.40 -23.66
CA ASN A 167 9.34 13.10 -22.48
C ASN A 167 9.22 12.13 -21.30
N TRP A 168 10.21 12.13 -20.41
CA TRP A 168 10.21 11.32 -19.17
C TRP A 168 8.97 11.56 -18.29
N TRP A 169 8.36 12.74 -18.40
CA TRP A 169 7.18 13.19 -17.66
C TRP A 169 5.83 12.87 -18.35
N GLY A 170 5.89 12.29 -19.56
CA GLY A 170 4.71 12.00 -20.38
C GLY A 170 3.96 10.73 -19.97
N GLY A 171 3.04 10.30 -20.84
CA GLY A 171 2.15 9.17 -20.62
C GLY A 171 0.85 9.52 -19.88
N CYS A 172 -0.15 8.67 -20.02
CA CYS A 172 -1.40 8.76 -19.26
C CYS A 172 -1.10 8.65 -17.76
N TYR A 173 -1.69 9.54 -16.95
CA TYR A 173 -1.38 9.71 -15.53
C TYR A 173 0.08 10.09 -15.18
N GLY A 174 0.88 10.51 -16.16
CA GLY A 174 2.23 11.02 -15.94
C GLY A 174 2.29 12.38 -15.27
N TRP A 175 3.50 12.88 -15.05
CA TRP A 175 3.75 14.18 -14.41
C TRP A 175 3.14 15.37 -15.15
N GLY A 176 2.98 15.26 -16.48
CA GLY A 176 2.36 16.29 -17.31
C GLY A 176 0.87 16.11 -17.57
N PHE A 177 0.22 15.13 -16.93
CA PHE A 177 -1.12 14.70 -17.29
C PHE A 177 -2.20 15.68 -16.84
N THR A 178 -2.52 16.64 -17.72
CA THR A 178 -3.56 17.65 -17.54
C THR A 178 -4.62 17.50 -18.62
N VAL A 179 -5.85 17.23 -18.21
CA VAL A 179 -6.97 16.93 -19.12
C VAL A 179 -8.10 17.94 -18.98
N THR A 180 -9.00 17.97 -19.94
CA THR A 180 -10.19 18.82 -19.96
C THR A 180 -11.34 18.11 -19.26
N VAL A 181 -12.00 18.81 -18.33
CA VAL A 181 -13.22 18.31 -17.68
C VAL A 181 -14.40 18.53 -18.62
N PRO A 182 -15.05 17.48 -19.17
CA PRO A 182 -16.07 17.65 -20.21
C PRO A 182 -17.25 18.53 -19.79
N GLN A 183 -17.63 18.47 -18.52
CA GLN A 183 -18.80 19.17 -17.99
C GLN A 183 -18.59 20.69 -17.89
N THR A 184 -17.34 21.15 -17.73
CA THR A 184 -17.03 22.56 -17.43
C THR A 184 -16.06 23.20 -18.42
N GLY A 185 -15.35 22.40 -19.22
CA GLY A 185 -14.26 22.83 -20.09
C GLY A 185 -12.99 23.25 -19.36
N GLN A 186 -12.94 23.16 -18.02
CA GLN A 186 -11.77 23.52 -17.23
C GLN A 186 -10.67 22.47 -17.35
N LYS A 187 -9.40 22.89 -17.22
CA LYS A 187 -8.27 21.96 -17.13
C LYS A 187 -8.15 21.40 -15.72
N ALA A 188 -7.83 20.10 -15.62
CA ALA A 188 -7.61 19.39 -14.38
C ALA A 188 -6.32 18.57 -14.45
N ASN A 189 -5.44 18.77 -13.46
CA ASN A 189 -4.22 18.01 -13.28
C ASN A 189 -4.54 16.67 -12.64
N ARG A 190 -4.16 15.56 -13.27
CA ARG A 190 -4.49 14.20 -12.80
C ARG A 190 -3.29 13.25 -12.83
N PRO A 191 -2.13 13.64 -12.30
CA PRO A 191 -1.01 12.71 -12.19
C PRO A 191 -1.36 11.58 -11.21
N ALA A 192 -1.00 10.35 -11.57
CA ALA A 192 -1.05 9.22 -10.65
C ALA A 192 0.29 8.46 -10.57
N CYS A 193 1.27 8.81 -11.42
CA CYS A 193 2.61 8.21 -11.44
C CYS A 193 3.34 8.18 -10.09
N TYR A 194 2.95 9.03 -9.14
CA TYR A 194 3.51 9.04 -7.79
C TYR A 194 2.53 8.65 -6.68
N SER A 195 1.29 8.29 -7.01
CA SER A 195 0.27 7.97 -6.01
C SER A 195 0.53 6.65 -5.28
N ARG A 196 1.17 5.69 -5.96
CA ARG A 196 1.33 4.31 -5.48
C ARG A 196 2.67 3.65 -5.81
N ALA A 197 3.54 4.33 -6.55
CA ALA A 197 4.82 3.78 -6.97
C ALA A 197 5.70 3.34 -5.78
N HIS A 198 5.63 4.06 -4.65
CA HIS A 198 6.40 3.73 -3.44
C HIS A 198 6.15 2.33 -2.89
N TYR A 199 4.96 1.75 -3.10
CA TYR A 199 4.69 0.40 -2.61
C TYR A 199 5.57 -0.66 -3.28
N GLY A 200 5.96 -0.46 -4.55
CA GLY A 200 6.95 -1.32 -5.21
C GLY A 200 8.32 -1.31 -4.52
N PHE A 201 8.78 -0.14 -4.09
CA PHE A 201 10.01 -0.02 -3.28
C PHE A 201 9.83 -0.66 -1.89
N GLY A 202 8.63 -0.55 -1.29
CA GLY A 202 8.28 -1.29 -0.08
C GLY A 202 8.35 -2.81 -0.24
N HIS A 203 7.99 -3.35 -1.42
CA HIS A 203 8.16 -4.76 -1.75
C HIS A 203 9.64 -5.15 -1.86
N GLY A 204 10.47 -4.29 -2.48
CA GLY A 204 11.92 -4.45 -2.52
C GLY A 204 12.53 -4.57 -1.12
N LEU A 205 12.20 -3.62 -0.24
CA LEU A 205 12.60 -3.65 1.17
C LEU A 205 12.13 -4.94 1.87
N LEU A 206 10.86 -5.32 1.70
CA LEU A 206 10.29 -6.50 2.36
C LEU A 206 11.01 -7.81 1.99
N LEU A 207 11.46 -7.94 0.74
CA LEU A 207 12.09 -9.17 0.24
C LEU A 207 13.61 -9.22 0.48
N THR A 208 14.27 -8.08 0.62
CA THR A 208 15.73 -7.98 0.67
C THR A 208 16.29 -7.46 1.99
N GLY A 209 15.50 -6.67 2.74
CA GLY A 209 15.98 -5.90 3.88
C GLY A 209 16.83 -4.68 3.51
N ASP A 210 17.00 -4.37 2.21
CA ASP A 210 17.84 -3.26 1.77
C ASP A 210 17.11 -1.92 1.94
N SER A 211 17.71 -0.99 2.68
CA SER A 211 17.15 0.34 2.87
C SER A 211 17.24 1.22 1.63
N SER A 212 18.05 0.85 0.63
CA SER A 212 18.23 1.62 -0.61
C SER A 212 16.90 1.84 -1.36
N TYR A 213 15.97 0.88 -1.30
CA TYR A 213 14.62 1.04 -1.85
C TYR A 213 13.85 2.21 -1.20
N VAL A 214 13.98 2.37 0.12
CA VAL A 214 13.39 3.50 0.86
C VAL A 214 14.10 4.80 0.49
N ASP A 215 15.42 4.74 0.34
CA ASP A 215 16.26 5.88 -0.03
C ASP A 215 15.89 6.42 -1.42
N THR A 216 15.57 5.56 -2.39
CA THR A 216 15.09 5.96 -3.72
C THR A 216 13.83 6.82 -3.60
N TRP A 217 12.80 6.37 -2.89
CA TRP A 217 11.56 7.17 -2.79
C TRP A 217 11.73 8.43 -1.95
N ARG A 218 12.54 8.39 -0.88
CA ARG A 218 12.94 9.60 -0.15
C ARG A 218 13.61 10.60 -1.08
N GLY A 219 14.51 10.13 -1.94
CA GLY A 219 15.17 10.92 -2.97
C GLY A 219 14.18 11.60 -3.91
N VAL A 220 13.14 10.89 -4.36
CA VAL A 220 12.07 11.49 -5.19
C VAL A 220 11.37 12.63 -4.45
N LEU A 221 11.02 12.44 -3.18
CA LEU A 221 10.41 13.51 -2.38
C LEU A 221 11.31 14.74 -2.30
N ASP A 222 12.60 14.55 -2.07
CA ASP A 222 13.56 15.63 -1.93
C ASP A 222 13.81 16.34 -3.27
N LYS A 223 14.03 15.58 -4.35
CA LYS A 223 14.30 16.13 -5.68
C LYS A 223 13.13 16.92 -6.25
N VAL A 224 11.88 16.52 -5.99
CA VAL A 224 10.73 17.35 -6.36
C VAL A 224 10.67 18.63 -5.52
N ASN A 225 10.88 18.52 -4.21
CA ASN A 225 10.82 19.68 -3.30
C ASN A 225 11.99 20.67 -3.44
N GLU A 226 13.15 20.24 -3.96
CA GLU A 226 14.28 21.11 -4.33
C GLU A 226 13.88 22.18 -5.36
N ASN A 227 12.81 21.94 -6.13
CA ASN A 227 12.27 22.86 -7.13
C ASN A 227 11.26 23.88 -6.54
N ALA A 228 11.16 23.98 -5.21
CA ALA A 228 10.35 24.99 -4.55
C ALA A 228 10.81 26.42 -4.87
N LYS A 229 9.88 27.38 -4.86
CA LYS A 229 10.18 28.80 -5.11
C LYS A 229 9.41 29.71 -4.15
N GLN A 230 9.82 30.98 -4.09
CA GLN A 230 9.07 32.03 -3.42
C GLN A 230 8.02 32.62 -4.36
N GLU A 231 6.76 32.64 -3.93
CA GLU A 231 5.64 33.28 -4.62
C GLU A 231 4.79 34.00 -3.57
N ASP A 232 4.55 35.31 -3.76
CA ASP A 232 3.80 36.16 -2.81
C ASP A 232 4.23 36.04 -1.33
N GLY A 233 5.53 35.93 -1.09
CA GLY A 233 6.12 35.80 0.25
C GLY A 233 5.92 34.44 0.92
N LYS A 234 5.49 33.43 0.17
CA LYS A 234 5.34 32.05 0.63
C LYS A 234 6.20 31.11 -0.22
N THR A 235 6.74 30.08 0.42
CA THR A 235 7.33 28.94 -0.30
C THR A 235 6.22 28.10 -0.92
N VAL A 236 6.33 27.83 -2.22
CA VAL A 236 5.42 26.95 -2.97
C VAL A 236 6.20 25.83 -3.65
N TYR A 237 5.57 24.66 -3.79
CA TYR A 237 6.20 23.41 -4.23
C TYR A 237 5.48 22.82 -5.45
N PRO A 238 6.20 22.34 -6.47
CA PRO A 238 5.56 21.87 -7.70
C PRO A 238 4.91 20.49 -7.51
N HIS A 239 3.87 20.22 -8.30
CA HIS A 239 3.18 18.93 -8.32
C HIS A 239 3.05 18.35 -9.74
N MET A 240 3.45 19.10 -10.77
CA MET A 240 3.37 18.72 -12.16
C MET A 240 4.64 19.13 -12.91
N HIS A 241 4.98 18.42 -13.98
CA HIS A 241 6.08 18.76 -14.88
C HIS A 241 5.64 18.60 -16.34
N GLY A 242 5.98 19.57 -17.19
CA GLY A 242 5.62 19.56 -18.61
C GLY A 242 6.74 20.12 -19.50
N ALA A 243 6.39 20.45 -20.74
CA ALA A 243 7.34 20.98 -21.72
C ALA A 243 8.04 22.27 -21.25
N ASP A 244 7.33 23.12 -20.49
CA ASP A 244 7.84 24.38 -19.95
C ASP A 244 8.45 24.23 -18.53
N GLY A 245 8.65 22.99 -18.06
CA GLY A 245 9.19 22.69 -16.73
C GLY A 245 8.10 22.47 -15.67
N TRP A 246 8.43 22.77 -14.41
CA TRP A 246 7.56 22.57 -13.26
C TRP A 246 6.36 23.53 -13.23
N TYR A 247 5.18 23.02 -12.89
CA TYR A 247 3.96 23.80 -12.70
C TYR A 247 3.08 23.20 -11.59
N ASP A 248 1.90 23.80 -11.38
CA ASP A 248 0.98 23.46 -10.28
C ASP A 248 1.67 23.58 -8.92
N PHE A 249 2.18 24.78 -8.64
CA PHE A 249 2.83 25.10 -7.39
C PHE A 249 1.80 25.25 -6.27
N ARG A 250 2.00 24.54 -5.16
CA ARG A 250 1.07 24.48 -4.03
C ARG A 250 1.77 24.91 -2.73
N PRO A 251 1.04 25.42 -1.72
CA PRO A 251 1.64 25.92 -0.48
C PRO A 251 2.09 24.80 0.49
N ARG A 252 2.12 23.54 0.05
CA ARG A 252 2.53 22.39 0.86
C ARG A 252 3.59 21.59 0.11
N PRO A 253 4.60 21.05 0.81
CA PRO A 253 5.59 20.16 0.20
C PRO A 253 4.96 18.96 -0.51
N PHE A 254 5.58 18.57 -1.62
CA PHE A 254 5.32 17.29 -2.27
C PHE A 254 5.67 16.16 -1.30
N SER A 255 4.68 15.36 -0.94
CA SER A 255 4.75 14.34 0.12
C SER A 255 4.02 13.00 -0.15
N PRO A 256 3.66 12.59 -1.39
CA PRO A 256 3.15 11.22 -1.63
C PRO A 256 4.07 10.13 -1.07
N GLY A 257 3.55 9.23 -0.23
CA GLY A 257 4.35 8.15 0.39
C GLY A 257 5.30 8.58 1.52
N ALA A 258 5.24 9.84 1.99
CA ALA A 258 6.11 10.30 3.08
C ALA A 258 5.89 9.54 4.40
N HIS A 259 4.66 9.11 4.66
CA HIS A 259 4.33 8.30 5.83
C HIS A 259 4.93 6.89 5.74
N ASP A 260 4.91 6.27 4.56
CA ASP A 260 5.51 4.98 4.28
C ASP A 260 7.03 5.02 4.43
N VAL A 261 7.67 6.05 3.86
CA VAL A 261 9.12 6.28 4.02
C VAL A 261 9.51 6.42 5.49
N TRP A 262 8.79 7.25 6.27
CA TRP A 262 9.03 7.36 7.72
C TRP A 262 8.82 6.03 8.43
N TYR A 263 7.74 5.32 8.12
CA TYR A 263 7.46 4.06 8.79
C TYR A 263 8.55 3.01 8.51
N TRP A 264 9.00 2.90 7.26
CA TRP A 264 10.04 1.97 6.87
C TRP A 264 11.40 2.34 7.46
N SER A 265 11.80 3.62 7.41
CA SER A 265 13.11 4.06 7.91
C SER A 265 13.17 4.21 9.43
N GLN A 266 12.05 4.54 10.07
CA GLN A 266 11.98 5.00 11.47
C GLN A 266 12.95 6.15 11.79
N SER A 267 13.41 6.90 10.78
CA SER A 267 14.36 8.00 10.98
C SER A 267 13.66 9.27 11.46
N ASP A 268 14.35 10.04 12.32
CA ASP A 268 13.85 11.34 12.78
C ASP A 268 13.71 12.35 11.63
N THR A 269 14.59 12.27 10.62
CA THR A 269 14.51 13.13 9.44
C THR A 269 13.22 12.89 8.65
N ASP A 270 12.83 11.63 8.45
CA ASP A 270 11.57 11.32 7.77
C ASP A 270 10.36 11.60 8.66
N ARG A 271 10.49 11.44 9.98
CA ARG A 271 9.45 11.75 10.96
C ARG A 271 8.99 13.20 10.86
N GLN A 272 9.91 14.14 10.59
CA GLN A 272 9.58 15.56 10.42
C GLN A 272 8.59 15.81 9.28
N ARG A 273 8.59 15.00 8.22
CA ARG A 273 7.64 15.12 7.10
C ARG A 273 6.20 14.81 7.50
N VAL A 274 6.03 14.01 8.57
CA VAL A 274 4.74 13.53 9.07
C VAL A 274 4.46 13.95 10.52
N ALA A 275 5.15 14.97 11.02
CA ALA A 275 5.01 15.45 12.39
C ALA A 275 3.59 15.93 12.76
N GLY A 276 2.76 16.22 11.76
CA GLY A 276 1.34 16.56 11.94
C GLY A 276 0.39 15.36 12.08
N ASP A 277 0.87 14.13 11.86
CA ASP A 277 0.03 12.93 12.00
C ASP A 277 -0.18 12.59 13.48
N LYS A 278 -1.45 12.40 13.86
CA LYS A 278 -1.85 12.18 15.26
C LYS A 278 -1.36 10.86 15.85
N TRP A 279 -1.20 9.82 15.03
CA TRP A 279 -0.66 8.53 15.46
C TRP A 279 0.86 8.62 15.65
N VAL A 280 1.55 9.32 14.76
CA VAL A 280 3.00 9.61 14.91
C VAL A 280 3.26 10.41 16.18
N GLN A 281 2.42 11.40 16.50
CA GLN A 281 2.49 12.16 17.75
C GLN A 281 2.24 11.25 18.97
N PHE A 282 1.28 10.33 18.90
CA PHE A 282 1.02 9.37 19.97
C PHE A 282 2.21 8.45 20.24
N LEU A 283 2.80 7.86 19.18
CA LEU A 283 4.00 7.04 19.30
C LEU A 283 5.19 7.82 19.89
N GLY A 284 5.21 9.14 19.72
CA GLY A 284 6.17 10.05 20.32
C GLY A 284 5.85 10.53 21.73
N GLY A 285 4.67 10.22 22.28
CA GLY A 285 4.20 10.70 23.58
C GLY A 285 3.50 12.06 23.58
N ASP A 286 3.41 12.75 22.44
CA ASP A 286 2.86 14.11 22.32
C ASP A 286 1.32 14.14 22.20
N ASN A 287 0.67 12.99 22.02
CA ASN A 287 -0.78 12.86 21.88
C ASN A 287 -1.34 11.63 22.64
N PRO A 288 -1.33 11.64 23.99
CA PRO A 288 -1.65 10.47 24.79
C PRO A 288 -3.11 10.01 24.71
N THR A 289 -4.05 10.86 24.29
CA THR A 289 -5.48 10.52 24.16
C THR A 289 -5.84 9.92 22.79
N TYR A 290 -4.85 9.77 21.90
CA TYR A 290 -5.07 9.24 20.56
C TYR A 290 -5.81 7.89 20.52
N PRO A 291 -5.48 6.90 21.38
CA PRO A 291 -6.15 5.59 21.32
C PRO A 291 -7.66 5.68 21.54
N GLU A 292 -8.09 6.45 22.55
CA GLU A 292 -9.50 6.68 22.85
C GLU A 292 -10.18 7.48 21.75
N ASP A 293 -9.56 8.57 21.30
CA ASP A 293 -10.09 9.43 20.22
C ASP A 293 -10.30 8.62 18.92
N GLU A 294 -9.35 7.77 18.57
CA GLU A 294 -9.40 6.95 17.36
C GLU A 294 -10.45 5.83 17.45
N LEU A 295 -10.61 5.23 18.63
CA LEU A 295 -11.66 4.24 18.88
C LEU A 295 -13.06 4.87 18.78
N GLU A 296 -13.27 6.01 19.43
CA GLU A 296 -14.53 6.76 19.35
C GLU A 296 -14.86 7.18 17.91
N ARG A 297 -13.85 7.70 17.18
CA ARG A 297 -13.97 8.03 15.77
C ARG A 297 -14.37 6.81 14.93
N GLY A 298 -13.75 5.66 15.16
CA GLY A 298 -14.04 4.41 14.47
C GLY A 298 -15.47 3.92 14.73
N LEU A 299 -15.92 3.95 15.98
CA LEU A 299 -17.29 3.60 16.36
C LEU A 299 -18.33 4.57 15.76
N GLY A 300 -18.02 5.87 15.72
CA GLY A 300 -18.84 6.87 15.03
C GLY A 300 -18.97 6.58 13.53
N GLN A 301 -17.86 6.27 12.87
CA GLN A 301 -17.84 5.90 11.46
C GLN A 301 -18.62 4.61 11.18
N LEU A 302 -18.49 3.60 12.03
CA LEU A 302 -19.26 2.36 11.91
C LEU A 302 -20.77 2.64 11.98
N ARG A 303 -21.22 3.44 12.96
CA ARG A 303 -22.64 3.79 13.12
C ARG A 303 -23.16 4.57 11.91
N ASP A 304 -22.41 5.56 11.42
CA ASP A 304 -22.77 6.32 10.23
C ASP A 304 -22.91 5.40 9.01
N ARG A 305 -21.90 4.58 8.73
CA ARG A 305 -21.90 3.68 7.56
C ARG A 305 -23.00 2.62 7.65
N MET A 306 -23.27 2.06 8.83
CA MET A 306 -24.39 1.14 9.04
C MET A 306 -25.75 1.81 8.81
N SER A 307 -25.91 3.05 9.27
CA SER A 307 -27.13 3.84 9.01
C SER A 307 -27.34 4.10 7.52
N ARG A 308 -26.26 4.52 6.82
CA ARG A 308 -26.29 4.77 5.38
C ARG A 308 -26.54 3.48 4.57
N MET A 309 -25.95 2.36 4.99
CA MET A 309 -26.20 1.06 4.38
C MET A 309 -27.64 0.58 4.60
N ALA A 310 -28.26 0.88 5.75
CA ALA A 310 -29.67 0.58 5.99
C ALA A 310 -30.62 1.49 5.20
N ALA A 311 -30.19 2.72 4.89
CA ALA A 311 -30.94 3.70 4.10
C ALA A 311 -30.67 3.61 2.58
N ASP A 312 -29.73 2.76 2.15
CA ASP A 312 -29.38 2.55 0.75
C ASP A 312 -30.52 1.82 0.04
N ASP A 313 -31.21 2.55 -0.83
CA ASP A 313 -32.35 2.09 -1.62
C ASP A 313 -31.94 1.66 -3.04
N THR A 314 -30.64 1.66 -3.36
CA THR A 314 -30.14 1.23 -4.67
C THR A 314 -30.38 -0.27 -4.88
N ALA A 315 -30.90 -0.63 -6.05
CA ALA A 315 -31.07 -2.00 -6.49
C ALA A 315 -29.81 -2.48 -7.24
N PRO A 316 -29.62 -3.80 -7.44
CA PRO A 316 -28.47 -4.32 -8.19
C PRO A 316 -28.29 -3.73 -9.60
N ASP A 317 -29.36 -3.21 -10.21
CA ASP A 317 -29.39 -2.62 -11.55
C ASP A 317 -29.26 -1.07 -11.59
N THR A 318 -29.11 -0.44 -10.42
CA THR A 318 -28.89 1.01 -10.24
C THR A 318 -27.61 1.31 -9.46
N ARG A 319 -26.72 0.32 -9.30
CA ARG A 319 -25.52 0.40 -8.48
C ARG A 319 -24.26 0.18 -9.31
N LEU A 320 -23.32 1.13 -9.27
CA LEU A 320 -21.98 0.97 -9.82
C LEU A 320 -21.07 0.26 -8.81
N SER A 321 -19.95 -0.28 -9.29
CA SER A 321 -19.09 -1.15 -8.48
C SER A 321 -18.47 -0.47 -7.26
N ASP A 322 -18.45 0.86 -7.24
CA ASP A 322 -17.72 1.67 -6.26
C ASP A 322 -18.65 2.41 -5.28
N ASP A 323 -19.97 2.43 -5.54
CA ASP A 323 -20.96 3.14 -4.72
C ASP A 323 -20.92 2.67 -3.26
N MET A 324 -20.71 1.36 -3.07
CA MET A 324 -20.64 0.70 -1.77
C MET A 324 -19.43 1.09 -0.94
N ASN A 325 -18.37 1.62 -1.57
CA ASN A 325 -17.13 1.91 -0.87
C ASN A 325 -17.32 2.94 0.24
N SER A 326 -18.26 3.88 0.07
CA SER A 326 -18.51 4.94 1.05
C SER A 326 -19.36 4.50 2.24
N ILE A 327 -20.04 3.34 2.14
CA ILE A 327 -20.96 2.81 3.17
C ILE A 327 -20.51 1.44 3.71
N ASN A 328 -19.35 0.92 3.30
CA ASN A 328 -18.78 -0.32 3.84
C ASN A 328 -18.47 -0.18 5.35
N PRO A 329 -19.13 -0.93 6.25
CA PRO A 329 -18.99 -0.75 7.70
C PRO A 329 -17.65 -1.24 8.26
N ALA A 330 -16.81 -1.93 7.49
CA ALA A 330 -15.48 -2.34 7.95
C ALA A 330 -14.59 -1.11 8.23
N VAL A 331 -14.19 -0.95 9.49
CA VAL A 331 -13.26 0.09 9.97
C VAL A 331 -12.10 -0.62 10.64
N THR A 332 -10.91 -0.51 10.05
CA THR A 332 -9.73 -1.31 10.46
C THR A 332 -8.52 -0.43 10.77
N GLU A 333 -8.54 0.84 10.40
CA GLU A 333 -7.40 1.75 10.45
C GLU A 333 -6.86 1.91 11.87
N GLY A 334 -7.75 2.17 12.83
CA GLY A 334 -7.38 2.28 14.25
C GLY A 334 -6.80 0.98 14.81
N LEU A 335 -7.35 -0.18 14.41
CA LEU A 335 -6.83 -1.49 14.82
C LEU A 335 -5.44 -1.75 14.21
N VAL A 336 -5.23 -1.45 12.93
CA VAL A 336 -3.92 -1.63 12.30
C VAL A 336 -2.86 -0.76 13.00
N ARG A 337 -3.18 0.49 13.31
CA ARG A 337 -2.26 1.41 14.01
C ARG A 337 -2.00 1.02 15.46
N LEU A 338 -3.06 0.85 16.26
CA LEU A 338 -2.96 0.68 17.70
C LEU A 338 -2.71 -0.76 18.11
N MET A 339 -3.25 -1.75 17.38
CA MET A 339 -3.05 -3.15 17.72
C MET A 339 -1.74 -3.66 17.11
N LEU A 340 -1.50 -3.41 15.81
CA LEU A 340 -0.36 -4.01 15.10
C LEU A 340 0.87 -3.10 15.06
N GLY A 341 0.74 -1.81 15.40
CA GLY A 341 1.78 -0.82 15.15
C GLY A 341 2.06 -0.68 13.65
N GLY A 342 1.03 -0.67 12.81
CA GLY A 342 1.18 -0.75 11.35
C GLY A 342 0.54 0.38 10.56
N ILE A 343 0.85 0.42 9.27
CA ILE A 343 0.24 1.35 8.32
C ILE A 343 -1.06 0.75 7.79
N PRO A 344 -2.21 1.43 7.91
CA PRO A 344 -3.46 0.96 7.32
C PRO A 344 -3.37 0.83 5.79
N VAL A 345 -3.69 -0.35 5.27
CA VAL A 345 -3.69 -0.61 3.81
C VAL A 345 -4.84 0.09 3.08
N GLY A 346 -5.93 0.38 3.81
CA GLY A 346 -7.09 1.09 3.28
C GLY A 346 -7.60 0.46 1.98
N ARG A 347 -7.74 1.27 0.93
CA ARG A 347 -8.13 0.83 -0.43
C ARG A 347 -6.95 0.82 -1.41
N SER A 348 -5.74 0.99 -0.92
CA SER A 348 -4.55 1.15 -1.75
C SER A 348 -3.96 -0.20 -2.18
N ALA A 349 -4.33 -1.30 -1.52
CA ALA A 349 -4.03 -2.68 -1.94
C ALA A 349 -2.53 -3.04 -1.98
N HIS A 350 -1.75 -2.49 -1.05
CA HIS A 350 -0.33 -2.81 -0.83
C HIS A 350 -0.11 -3.83 0.29
N THR A 351 1.13 -4.26 0.49
CA THR A 351 1.52 -5.14 1.61
C THR A 351 1.21 -4.51 2.97
N LEU A 352 0.82 -5.34 3.94
CA LEU A 352 0.63 -4.90 5.31
C LEU A 352 2.00 -4.78 5.99
N HIS A 353 2.44 -3.56 6.27
CA HIS A 353 3.61 -3.32 7.13
C HIS A 353 3.13 -3.04 8.55
N CYS A 354 3.52 -3.91 9.50
CA CYS A 354 3.21 -3.75 10.93
C CYS A 354 4.37 -4.23 11.80
N ARG A 355 4.44 -3.79 13.06
CA ARG A 355 5.51 -4.23 13.98
C ARG A 355 5.22 -5.60 14.57
N LEU A 356 3.96 -5.85 14.92
CA LEU A 356 3.51 -7.06 15.59
C LEU A 356 2.28 -7.63 14.90
N ARG A 357 2.18 -8.96 14.89
CA ARG A 357 0.99 -9.71 14.49
C ARG A 357 0.68 -10.78 15.53
N TYR A 358 -0.60 -11.05 15.77
CA TYR A 358 -1.04 -11.93 16.85
C TYR A 358 -1.77 -13.17 16.34
N PHE A 359 -1.68 -14.25 17.12
CA PHE A 359 -2.41 -15.48 16.86
C PHE A 359 -2.99 -16.07 18.14
N ASP A 360 -4.15 -16.71 17.98
CA ASP A 360 -4.83 -17.46 19.03
C ASP A 360 -4.23 -18.87 19.06
N ALA A 361 -3.35 -19.12 20.04
CA ALA A 361 -2.62 -20.38 20.15
C ALA A 361 -3.56 -21.58 20.38
N GLN A 362 -4.68 -21.36 21.07
CA GLN A 362 -5.62 -22.43 21.43
C GLN A 362 -6.52 -22.79 20.25
N LYS A 363 -7.07 -21.78 19.56
CA LYS A 363 -7.91 -21.98 18.38
C LYS A 363 -7.11 -22.17 17.08
N ARG A 364 -5.77 -22.03 17.13
CA ARG A 364 -4.85 -22.08 15.97
C ARG A 364 -5.34 -21.24 14.79
N ARG A 365 -5.62 -19.96 15.04
CA ARG A 365 -6.05 -18.99 14.01
C ARG A 365 -5.30 -17.66 14.11
N ALA A 366 -5.29 -16.91 13.02
CA ALA A 366 -4.84 -15.52 13.03
C ALA A 366 -5.74 -14.62 13.90
N GLY A 367 -5.13 -13.58 14.45
CA GLY A 367 -5.76 -12.59 15.33
C GLY A 367 -5.62 -12.91 16.81
N LEU A 368 -5.91 -11.92 17.66
CA LEU A 368 -5.89 -12.09 19.11
C LEU A 368 -6.89 -13.17 19.56
N PRO A 369 -6.60 -13.90 20.67
CA PRO A 369 -7.61 -14.65 21.37
C PRO A 369 -8.79 -13.76 21.78
N GLU A 370 -9.93 -14.40 21.98
CA GLU A 370 -11.12 -13.77 22.53
C GLU A 370 -10.80 -13.12 23.90
N ASP A 371 -11.38 -11.96 24.16
CA ASP A 371 -11.16 -11.15 25.38
C ASP A 371 -9.72 -10.67 25.60
N VAL A 372 -8.86 -10.69 24.57
CA VAL A 372 -7.51 -10.09 24.65
C VAL A 372 -7.48 -8.76 23.91
N ALA A 373 -6.92 -7.73 24.55
CA ALA A 373 -6.62 -6.45 23.95
C ALA A 373 -5.11 -6.25 23.78
N ALA A 374 -4.71 -5.55 22.73
CA ALA A 374 -3.33 -5.13 22.49
C ALA A 374 -3.27 -3.65 22.12
N LEU A 375 -2.28 -2.93 22.66
CA LEU A 375 -2.01 -1.53 22.37
C LEU A 375 -0.50 -1.31 22.20
N VAL A 376 -0.06 -1.07 20.98
CA VAL A 376 1.27 -0.56 20.65
C VAL A 376 1.30 0.93 20.98
N GLU A 377 2.18 1.30 21.91
CA GLU A 377 2.27 2.68 22.43
C GLU A 377 3.56 3.39 22.03
N HIS A 378 4.59 2.66 21.63
CA HIS A 378 5.88 3.23 21.21
C HIS A 378 6.55 2.35 20.16
N MET A 379 7.29 2.99 19.24
CA MET A 379 8.07 2.35 18.18
C MET A 379 9.33 3.17 17.89
N SER A 380 10.47 2.50 17.75
CA SER A 380 11.74 3.06 17.24
C SER A 380 12.23 2.28 16.02
N ASP A 381 13.47 2.45 15.59
CA ASP A 381 14.07 1.58 14.57
C ASP A 381 14.22 0.13 15.03
N ASP A 382 14.53 -0.07 16.31
CA ASP A 382 14.99 -1.34 16.89
C ASP A 382 14.10 -1.89 18.01
N GLU A 383 12.99 -1.22 18.33
CA GLU A 383 12.14 -1.60 19.46
C GLU A 383 10.65 -1.29 19.21
N VAL A 384 9.78 -2.11 19.81
CA VAL A 384 8.34 -1.83 19.91
C VAL A 384 7.87 -2.10 21.34
N THR A 385 7.04 -1.21 21.87
CA THR A 385 6.38 -1.38 23.19
C THR A 385 4.90 -1.63 22.99
N VAL A 386 4.40 -2.68 23.64
CA VAL A 386 3.00 -3.11 23.56
C VAL A 386 2.45 -3.44 24.95
N GLN A 387 1.22 -3.02 25.22
CA GLN A 387 0.43 -3.51 26.33
C GLN A 387 -0.46 -4.67 25.87
N LEU A 388 -0.45 -5.78 26.61
CA LEU A 388 -1.37 -6.91 26.39
C LEU A 388 -2.22 -7.10 27.64
N VAL A 389 -3.53 -7.23 27.46
CA VAL A 389 -4.49 -7.38 28.57
C VAL A 389 -5.46 -8.52 28.27
N ASN A 390 -5.63 -9.41 29.24
CA ASN A 390 -6.70 -10.40 29.26
C ASN A 390 -7.89 -9.86 30.06
N LEU A 391 -9.00 -9.64 29.37
CA LEU A 391 -10.24 -9.10 29.92
C LEU A 391 -11.15 -10.21 30.50
N ASP A 392 -10.87 -11.49 30.26
CA ASP A 392 -11.59 -12.61 30.90
C ASP A 392 -11.14 -12.74 32.37
N PRO A 393 -12.05 -12.57 33.35
CA PRO A 393 -11.70 -12.60 34.77
C PRO A 393 -11.56 -14.04 35.32
N VAL A 394 -11.83 -15.06 34.52
CA VAL A 394 -11.85 -16.47 34.93
C VAL A 394 -10.80 -17.30 34.20
N ARG A 395 -10.62 -17.07 32.89
CA ARG A 395 -9.77 -17.93 32.05
C ARG A 395 -8.45 -17.26 31.72
N GLU A 396 -7.38 -18.04 31.76
CA GLU A 396 -6.10 -17.61 31.20
C GLU A 396 -6.14 -17.63 29.66
N ARG A 397 -5.32 -16.78 29.05
CA ARG A 397 -5.19 -16.66 27.59
C ARG A 397 -3.74 -16.85 27.16
N HIS A 398 -3.55 -17.49 26.02
CA HIS A 398 -2.26 -17.70 25.39
C HIS A 398 -2.24 -17.00 24.04
N VAL A 399 -1.38 -16.00 23.90
CA VAL A 399 -1.27 -15.17 22.70
C VAL A 399 0.08 -15.45 22.06
N VAL A 400 0.11 -15.85 20.79
CA VAL A 400 1.36 -15.83 20.03
C VAL A 400 1.58 -14.42 19.50
N VAL A 401 2.75 -13.85 19.77
CA VAL A 401 3.20 -12.57 19.24
C VAL A 401 4.28 -12.85 18.19
N GLN A 402 4.09 -12.35 16.98
CA GLN A 402 5.01 -12.47 15.85
C GLN A 402 5.58 -11.10 15.47
N GLY A 403 6.86 -11.05 15.10
CA GLY A 403 7.49 -9.85 14.54
C GLY A 403 7.13 -9.66 13.06
N GLY A 404 6.48 -8.56 12.72
CA GLY A 404 6.05 -8.29 11.35
C GLY A 404 4.77 -9.02 10.92
N ALA A 405 4.16 -8.57 9.82
CA ALA A 405 2.95 -9.19 9.28
C ALA A 405 3.24 -10.57 8.70
N TYR A 406 4.44 -10.76 8.16
CA TYR A 406 4.92 -11.92 7.41
C TYR A 406 6.14 -12.59 8.07
N SER A 407 6.34 -12.38 9.38
CA SER A 407 7.51 -12.91 10.12
C SER A 407 8.87 -12.34 9.65
N GLU A 408 8.84 -11.20 8.97
CA GLU A 408 9.99 -10.51 8.37
C GLU A 408 10.86 -9.75 9.40
N HIS A 409 10.39 -9.59 10.64
CA HIS A 409 11.17 -9.00 11.73
C HIS A 409 11.65 -10.09 12.68
N LYS A 410 12.94 -10.07 13.01
CA LYS A 410 13.50 -10.94 14.05
C LYS A 410 13.39 -10.23 15.41
N MET A 411 12.72 -10.85 16.36
CA MET A 411 12.65 -10.35 17.74
C MET A 411 13.81 -10.91 18.56
N GLY A 412 14.46 -10.05 19.33
CA GLY A 412 15.63 -10.41 20.14
C GLY A 412 15.24 -10.71 21.58
N ASN A 413 14.91 -9.67 22.32
CA ASN A 413 14.68 -9.73 23.75
C ASN A 413 13.35 -9.08 24.12
N VAL A 414 12.66 -9.65 25.10
CA VAL A 414 11.41 -9.13 25.65
C VAL A 414 11.63 -8.73 27.11
N ALA A 415 11.53 -7.44 27.39
CA ALA A 415 11.48 -6.91 28.75
C ALA A 415 10.01 -6.74 29.17
N VAL A 416 9.66 -7.34 30.31
CA VAL A 416 8.34 -7.22 30.94
C VAL A 416 8.42 -6.15 32.02
N GLU A 417 7.42 -5.29 32.07
CA GLU A 417 7.27 -4.33 33.17
C GLU A 417 7.29 -5.06 34.53
N GLY A 418 8.14 -4.59 35.45
CA GLY A 418 8.44 -5.31 36.70
C GLY A 418 9.74 -6.12 36.67
N GLY A 419 10.47 -6.13 35.55
CA GLY A 419 11.91 -6.41 35.49
C GLY A 419 12.33 -7.78 34.97
N ALA A 420 11.38 -8.64 34.55
CA ALA A 420 11.75 -9.88 33.87
C ALA A 420 12.21 -9.58 32.44
N GLN A 421 13.35 -10.12 32.04
CA GLN A 421 13.89 -9.96 30.70
C GLN A 421 14.18 -11.34 30.14
N VAL A 422 13.64 -11.65 28.96
CA VAL A 422 13.68 -13.00 28.38
C VAL A 422 14.03 -12.90 26.90
N ASP A 423 15.01 -13.70 26.48
CA ASP A 423 15.33 -13.83 25.05
C ASP A 423 14.22 -14.59 24.33
N VAL A 424 13.85 -14.10 23.15
CA VAL A 424 12.85 -14.76 22.30
C VAL A 424 13.41 -16.12 21.87
N PRO A 425 12.67 -17.22 22.10
CA PRO A 425 13.17 -18.55 21.80
C PRO A 425 13.24 -18.82 20.29
N GLY A 426 13.94 -19.90 19.94
CA GLY A 426 14.00 -20.41 18.57
C GLY A 426 14.71 -19.45 17.63
N ASP A 427 14.09 -19.17 16.50
CA ASP A 427 14.66 -18.33 15.43
C ASP A 427 14.34 -16.83 15.59
N GLY A 428 13.64 -16.44 16.67
CA GLY A 428 13.23 -15.07 16.92
C GLY A 428 12.00 -14.61 16.14
N SER A 429 11.29 -15.50 15.43
CA SER A 429 10.10 -15.10 14.64
C SER A 429 8.86 -14.80 15.49
N ALA A 430 8.70 -15.51 16.59
CA ALA A 430 7.52 -15.43 17.45
C ALA A 430 7.81 -15.93 18.88
N PHE A 431 6.98 -15.51 19.84
CA PHE A 431 6.93 -16.08 21.18
C PHE A 431 5.48 -16.15 21.68
N THR A 432 5.23 -16.90 22.76
CA THR A 432 3.91 -17.00 23.38
C THR A 432 3.87 -16.30 24.72
N VAL A 433 2.88 -15.43 24.91
CA VAL A 433 2.58 -14.78 26.19
C VAL A 433 1.44 -15.51 26.86
N ARG A 434 1.65 -15.91 28.12
CA ARG A 434 0.58 -16.42 29.00
C ARG A 434 0.05 -15.27 29.84
N LEU A 435 -1.22 -14.92 29.64
CA LEU A 435 -1.92 -13.89 30.41
C LEU A 435 -2.85 -14.57 31.43
N ALA A 436 -2.63 -14.31 32.72
CA ALA A 436 -3.54 -14.77 33.77
C ALA A 436 -4.92 -14.09 33.65
N PRO A 437 -5.98 -14.64 34.27
CA PRO A 437 -7.30 -14.02 34.26
C PRO A 437 -7.27 -12.57 34.79
N GLY A 438 -7.92 -11.64 34.09
CA GLY A 438 -8.01 -10.23 34.47
C GLY A 438 -6.67 -9.50 34.60
N SER A 439 -5.60 -10.01 33.97
CA SER A 439 -4.25 -9.47 34.09
C SER A 439 -3.77 -8.87 32.77
N GLY A 440 -2.76 -8.00 32.87
CA GLY A 440 -2.08 -7.46 31.72
C GLY A 440 -0.67 -7.02 32.08
N GLY A 441 0.08 -6.61 31.07
CA GLY A 441 1.43 -6.11 31.26
C GLY A 441 1.95 -5.41 30.01
N ARG A 442 2.90 -4.52 30.24
CA ARG A 442 3.68 -3.87 29.19
C ARG A 442 4.90 -4.73 28.84
N LEU A 443 5.10 -4.91 27.54
CA LEU A 443 6.24 -5.60 26.96
C LEU A 443 7.01 -4.62 26.07
N THR A 444 8.32 -4.58 26.25
CA THR A 444 9.25 -3.90 25.37
C THR A 444 10.04 -4.95 24.61
N ILE A 445 9.97 -4.94 23.28
CA ILE A 445 10.46 -6.00 22.42
C ILE A 445 11.50 -5.43 21.47
N SER A 446 12.75 -5.89 21.56
CA SER A 446 13.76 -5.53 20.57
C SER A 446 13.53 -6.27 19.25
N GLN A 447 13.75 -5.59 18.14
CA GLN A 447 13.49 -6.06 16.79
C GLN A 447 14.64 -5.69 15.85
N ASP A 448 15.06 -6.65 15.05
CA ASP A 448 15.84 -6.44 13.84
C ASP A 448 14.87 -6.53 12.65
N ARG A 449 14.60 -5.39 12.02
CA ARG A 449 13.52 -5.24 11.04
C ARG A 449 13.98 -5.66 9.65
N PHE A 450 13.05 -6.25 8.91
CA PHE A 450 13.25 -6.76 7.55
C PHE A 450 14.46 -7.69 7.38
N SER A 451 14.92 -8.36 8.44
CA SER A 451 16.11 -9.22 8.41
C SER A 451 15.80 -10.68 8.07
N ARG A 452 14.52 -11.02 7.90
CA ARG A 452 14.05 -12.37 7.59
C ARG A 452 13.26 -12.39 6.30
N GLN A 453 13.30 -13.52 5.60
CA GLN A 453 12.46 -13.73 4.43
C GLN A 453 10.98 -13.78 4.84
N PRO A 454 10.10 -13.01 4.17
CA PRO A 454 8.69 -12.94 4.53
C PRO A 454 7.98 -14.25 4.14
N THR A 455 6.99 -14.65 4.94
CA THR A 455 6.20 -15.85 4.71
C THR A 455 4.78 -15.70 5.24
N PHE A 456 3.84 -16.41 4.63
CA PHE A 456 2.50 -16.56 5.19
C PHE A 456 2.39 -17.69 6.23
N THR A 457 3.38 -18.58 6.32
CA THR A 457 3.34 -19.75 7.21
C THR A 457 3.13 -19.33 8.66
N PHE A 458 2.14 -19.95 9.31
CA PHE A 458 1.78 -19.63 10.68
C PHE A 458 2.85 -20.08 11.69
N PRO A 459 2.96 -19.43 12.86
CA PRO A 459 4.04 -19.69 13.81
C PRO A 459 4.20 -21.14 14.28
N TRP A 460 3.13 -21.94 14.28
CA TRP A 460 3.16 -23.34 14.73
C TRP A 460 3.46 -24.35 13.61
N ASP A 461 3.58 -23.89 12.37
CA ASP A 461 3.93 -24.71 11.19
C ASP A 461 5.34 -24.36 10.66
N ARG A 462 6.11 -23.55 11.42
CA ARG A 462 7.49 -23.14 11.11
C ARG A 462 8.54 -24.01 11.80
#